data_AF-A0A7D9HWW3-F1
#
_entry.id   AF-A0A7D9HWW3-F1
#
_cell.length_a   1.000
_cell.length_b   1.000
_cell.length_c   1.000
_cell.angle_alpha   90.00
_cell.angle_beta   90.00
_cell.angle_gamma   90.00
#
_symmetry.space_group_name_H-M   'P 1'
#
loop_
_entity.id
_entity.type
_entity.pdbx_description
1 polymer ?
#
loop_
_entity_poly.entity_id
_entity_poly.type
_entity_poly.pdbx_seq_one_letter_code
_entity_poly.pdbx_strand_id
1 'polypeptide(L)'
;MEAFEEDSKVRSEIAKIDNELERIQQDIEELLKRQEELGDRREYLQEQLNENKVFLQSKSKDWSLRNFEWSEKIEDLRGKVFHIDEFRPLQLECMNVTMSGIDCILIMPTGGGKSLTFQLPALVSSGFTLVISPLVSLMEDQLMSLQEYNIDACLLNAASSKDHVNNVHSRMITKESGLKVLYVTPEKIAKSKRFMAKLEKAYT
;
A
#
# COMPACT_ATOMS: atom_id res chain seq x y z
N MET A 1 -67.68 45.79 -40.40
CA MET A 1 -66.23 46.09 -40.49
C MET A 1 -65.53 45.62 -39.22
N GLU A 2 -66.07 45.93 -38.03
CA GLU A 2 -65.56 45.47 -36.72
C GLU A 2 -65.42 43.93 -36.58
N ALA A 3 -66.42 43.15 -37.00
CA ALA A 3 -66.36 41.68 -36.92
C ALA A 3 -65.25 41.02 -37.77
N PHE A 4 -64.78 41.68 -38.84
CA PHE A 4 -63.67 41.20 -39.66
C PHE A 4 -62.30 41.55 -39.05
N GLU A 5 -62.23 42.66 -38.31
CA GLU A 5 -61.04 43.09 -37.57
C GLU A 5 -60.78 42.20 -36.34
N GLU A 6 -61.86 41.76 -35.69
CA GLU A 6 -61.81 40.86 -34.54
C GLU A 6 -61.36 39.44 -34.94
N ASP A 7 -61.88 38.90 -36.05
CA ASP A 7 -61.44 37.61 -36.61
C ASP A 7 -59.96 37.63 -37.05
N SER A 8 -59.48 38.76 -37.59
CA SER A 8 -58.07 38.94 -37.95
C SER A 8 -57.14 38.94 -36.72
N LYS A 9 -57.55 39.58 -35.62
CA LYS A 9 -56.78 39.59 -34.36
C LYS A 9 -56.69 38.20 -33.73
N VAL A 10 -57.81 37.47 -33.67
CA VAL A 10 -57.86 36.11 -33.13
C VAL A 10 -56.95 35.16 -33.94
N ARG A 11 -56.98 35.25 -35.28
CA ARG A 11 -56.08 34.47 -36.14
C ARG A 11 -54.61 34.80 -35.92
N SER A 12 -54.28 36.08 -35.70
CA SER A 12 -52.91 36.51 -35.40
C SER A 12 -52.42 35.99 -34.05
N GLU A 13 -53.30 35.92 -33.05
CA GLU A 13 -52.99 35.42 -31.72
C GLU A 13 -52.82 33.89 -31.70
N ILE A 14 -53.70 33.15 -32.39
CA ILE A 14 -53.55 31.71 -32.62
C ILE A 14 -52.20 31.41 -33.29
N ALA A 15 -51.83 32.17 -34.34
CA ALA A 15 -50.54 31.97 -35.01
C ALA A 15 -49.34 32.20 -34.09
N LYS A 16 -49.42 33.12 -33.11
CA LYS A 16 -48.35 33.32 -32.13
C LYS A 16 -48.26 32.14 -31.16
N ILE A 17 -49.40 31.64 -30.69
CA ILE A 17 -49.48 30.47 -29.81
C ILE A 17 -48.93 29.24 -30.53
N ASP A 18 -49.30 29.01 -31.79
CA ASP A 18 -48.81 27.87 -32.57
C ASP A 18 -47.28 27.90 -32.73
N ASN A 19 -46.70 29.08 -33.00
CA ASN A 19 -45.25 29.24 -33.06
C ASN A 19 -44.56 28.99 -31.70
N GLU A 20 -45.20 29.37 -30.60
CA GLU A 20 -44.67 29.13 -29.25
C GLU A 20 -44.76 27.64 -28.88
N LEU A 21 -45.85 26.97 -29.24
CA LEU A 21 -46.00 25.52 -29.11
C LEU A 21 -44.95 24.77 -29.92
N GLU A 22 -44.65 25.20 -31.15
CA GLU A 22 -43.61 24.59 -31.98
C GLU A 22 -42.21 24.74 -31.35
N ARG A 23 -41.90 25.91 -30.77
CA ARG A 23 -40.65 26.12 -30.02
C ARG A 23 -40.55 25.25 -28.79
N ILE A 24 -41.61 25.17 -28.00
CA ILE A 24 -41.66 24.32 -26.80
C ILE A 24 -41.47 22.85 -27.20
N GLN A 25 -42.05 22.42 -28.32
CA GLN A 25 -41.87 21.06 -28.83
C GLN A 25 -40.41 20.77 -29.19
N GLN A 26 -39.72 21.72 -29.83
CA GLN A 26 -38.29 21.61 -30.15
C GLN A 26 -37.43 21.54 -28.88
N ASP A 27 -37.71 22.38 -27.88
CA ASP A 27 -37.00 22.36 -26.60
C ASP A 27 -37.18 21.03 -25.87
N ILE A 28 -38.39 20.45 -25.90
CA ILE A 28 -38.67 19.13 -25.32
C ILE A 28 -37.85 18.04 -26.03
N GLU A 29 -37.76 18.07 -27.35
CA GLU A 29 -36.94 17.11 -28.12
C GLU A 29 -35.46 17.22 -27.76
N GLU A 30 -34.92 18.43 -27.64
CA GLU A 30 -33.53 18.65 -27.23
C GLU A 30 -33.27 18.15 -25.79
N LEU A 31 -34.19 18.43 -24.88
CA LEU A 31 -34.10 17.99 -23.49
C LEU A 31 -34.18 16.47 -23.34
N LEU A 32 -35.03 15.79 -24.13
CA LEU A 32 -35.12 14.34 -24.14
C LEU A 32 -33.83 13.69 -24.65
N LYS A 33 -33.24 14.23 -25.73
CA LYS A 33 -31.95 13.76 -26.23
C LYS A 33 -30.86 13.95 -25.18
N ARG A 34 -30.84 15.09 -24.48
CA ARG A 34 -29.87 15.35 -23.42
C ARG A 34 -30.06 14.41 -22.22
N GLN A 35 -31.30 14.06 -21.90
CA GLN A 35 -31.62 13.09 -20.84
C GLN A 35 -31.06 11.70 -21.17
N GLU A 36 -31.17 11.26 -22.42
CA GLU A 36 -30.59 9.99 -22.90
C GLU A 36 -29.06 10.00 -22.79
N GLU A 37 -28.39 11.02 -23.33
CA GLU A 37 -26.92 11.17 -23.24
C GLU A 37 -26.40 11.16 -21.79
N LEU A 38 -27.12 11.82 -20.87
CA LEU A 38 -26.77 11.83 -19.46
C LEU A 38 -27.06 10.48 -18.78
N GLY A 39 -28.09 9.76 -19.23
CA GLY A 39 -28.40 8.40 -18.82
C GLY A 39 -27.26 7.44 -19.13
N ASP A 40 -26.83 7.42 -20.40
CA ASP A 40 -25.70 6.61 -20.87
C ASP A 40 -24.40 6.97 -20.12
N ARG A 41 -24.15 8.27 -19.93
CA ARG A 41 -22.96 8.72 -19.20
C ARG A 41 -22.99 8.29 -17.74
N ARG A 42 -24.16 8.31 -17.09
CA ARG A 42 -24.33 7.83 -15.72
C ARG A 42 -24.07 6.33 -15.63
N GLU A 43 -24.61 5.55 -16.55
CA GLU A 43 -24.43 4.09 -16.60
C GLU A 43 -22.96 3.72 -16.78
N TYR A 44 -22.28 4.33 -17.76
CA TYR A 44 -20.83 4.16 -17.95
C TYR A 44 -20.01 4.48 -16.68
N LEU A 45 -20.32 5.60 -16.01
CA LEU A 45 -19.63 5.97 -14.78
C LEU A 45 -19.95 5.02 -13.62
N GLN A 46 -21.16 4.47 -13.56
CA GLN A 46 -21.56 3.47 -12.58
C GLN A 46 -20.82 2.15 -12.80
N GLU A 47 -20.65 1.70 -14.04
CA GLU A 47 -19.85 0.52 -14.39
C GLU A 47 -18.39 0.72 -13.98
N GLN A 48 -17.77 1.84 -14.33
CA GLN A 48 -16.39 2.17 -13.93
C GLN A 48 -16.22 2.19 -12.40
N LEU A 49 -17.23 2.68 -11.67
CA LEU A 49 -17.20 2.71 -10.21
C LEU A 49 -17.35 1.30 -9.62
N ASN A 50 -18.14 0.44 -10.26
CA ASN A 50 -18.34 -0.94 -9.84
C ASN A 50 -17.10 -1.81 -10.13
N GLU A 51 -16.47 -1.66 -11.29
CA GLU A 51 -15.21 -2.31 -11.64
C GLU A 51 -14.09 -1.94 -10.66
N ASN A 52 -13.97 -0.66 -10.30
CA ASN A 52 -13.01 -0.21 -9.29
C ASN A 52 -13.31 -0.78 -7.90
N LYS A 53 -14.58 -0.88 -7.50
CA LYS A 53 -14.96 -1.51 -6.22
C LYS A 53 -14.64 -3.00 -6.18
N VAL A 54 -14.93 -3.73 -7.26
CA VAL A 54 -14.63 -5.17 -7.38
C VAL A 54 -13.11 -5.41 -7.40
N PHE A 55 -12.35 -4.54 -8.07
CA PHE A 55 -10.88 -4.57 -8.05
C PHE A 55 -10.29 -4.28 -6.66
N LEU A 56 -10.87 -3.34 -5.91
CA LEU A 56 -10.45 -3.04 -4.54
C LEU A 56 -10.85 -4.14 -3.55
N GLN A 57 -12.05 -4.72 -3.69
CA GLN A 57 -12.53 -5.81 -2.84
C GLN A 57 -11.78 -7.13 -3.09
N SER A 58 -11.39 -7.42 -4.34
CA SER A 58 -10.54 -8.57 -4.67
C SER A 58 -9.10 -8.42 -4.15
N LYS A 59 -8.65 -7.19 -3.85
CA LYS A 59 -7.38 -6.91 -3.15
C LYS A 59 -7.51 -6.77 -1.63
N SER A 60 -8.67 -6.42 -1.09
CA SER A 60 -8.83 -6.13 0.34
C SER A 60 -9.12 -7.38 1.14
N LYS A 61 -8.12 -8.27 1.24
CA LYS A 61 -8.00 -9.08 2.45
C LYS A 61 -7.88 -8.08 3.61
N ASP A 62 -8.72 -8.20 4.63
CA ASP A 62 -8.61 -7.34 5.80
C ASP A 62 -7.34 -7.73 6.57
N TRP A 63 -6.34 -6.87 6.47
CA TRP A 63 -5.03 -7.07 7.08
C TRP A 63 -4.99 -6.67 8.56
N SER A 64 -6.07 -6.09 9.09
CA SER A 64 -6.19 -5.74 10.51
C SER A 64 -6.55 -6.93 11.39
N LEU A 65 -6.89 -8.07 10.78
CA LEU A 65 -7.29 -9.29 11.48
C LEU A 65 -6.14 -9.89 12.31
N ARG A 66 -6.51 -10.61 13.36
CA ARG A 66 -5.61 -11.29 14.31
C ARG A 66 -5.75 -12.82 14.31
N ASN A 67 -6.23 -13.36 13.19
CA ASN A 67 -6.52 -14.78 13.01
C ASN A 67 -5.58 -15.47 12.02
N PHE A 68 -4.39 -14.90 11.80
CA PHE A 68 -3.34 -15.51 10.98
C PHE A 68 -2.55 -16.53 11.79
N GLU A 69 -1.89 -17.48 11.12
CA GLU A 69 -1.08 -18.53 11.76
C GLU A 69 0.06 -17.97 12.62
N TRP A 70 0.54 -16.77 12.32
CA TRP A 70 1.59 -16.07 13.05
C TRP A 70 1.07 -15.08 14.11
N SER A 71 -0.23 -14.83 14.19
CA SER A 71 -0.79 -13.77 15.05
C SER A 71 -0.41 -13.95 16.52
N GLU A 72 -0.49 -15.17 17.05
CA GLU A 72 -0.11 -15.46 18.44
C GLU A 72 1.38 -15.16 18.71
N LYS A 73 2.27 -15.60 17.81
CA LYS A 73 3.72 -15.33 17.93
C LYS A 73 4.04 -13.85 17.84
N ILE A 74 3.36 -13.12 16.96
CA ILE A 74 3.56 -11.68 16.81
C ILE A 74 3.20 -10.95 18.12
N GLU A 75 2.05 -11.29 18.72
CA GLU A 75 1.61 -10.70 19.99
C GLU A 75 2.55 -11.06 21.14
N ASP A 76 3.02 -12.30 21.20
CA ASP A 76 3.95 -12.75 22.24
C ASP A 76 5.27 -11.99 22.19
N LEU A 77 5.87 -11.86 21.00
CA LEU A 77 7.12 -11.14 20.79
C LEU A 77 6.97 -9.63 21.03
N ARG A 78 5.83 -9.04 20.65
CA ARG A 78 5.53 -7.63 20.92
C ARG A 78 5.64 -7.32 22.42
N GLY A 79 5.01 -8.13 23.26
CA GLY A 79 5.01 -7.91 24.70
C GLY A 79 6.30 -8.35 25.40
N LYS A 80 6.80 -9.55 25.08
CA LYS A 80 7.94 -10.14 25.81
C LYS A 80 9.30 -9.64 25.38
N VAL A 81 9.47 -9.32 24.10
CA VAL A 81 10.78 -8.90 23.55
C VAL A 81 10.83 -7.39 23.40
N PHE A 82 9.85 -6.80 22.71
CA PHE A 82 9.86 -5.37 22.42
C PHE A 82 9.24 -4.50 23.52
N HIS A 83 8.54 -5.10 24.49
CA HIS A 83 7.89 -4.40 25.61
C HIS A 83 6.95 -3.27 25.16
N ILE A 84 6.21 -3.50 24.07
CA ILE A 84 5.24 -2.55 23.51
C ILE A 84 3.85 -2.98 23.94
N ASP A 85 3.01 -2.05 24.39
CA ASP A 85 1.64 -2.37 24.87
C ASP A 85 0.65 -2.67 23.75
N GLU A 86 0.69 -1.91 22.66
CA GLU A 86 -0.18 -2.06 21.50
C GLU A 86 0.53 -1.64 20.21
N PHE A 87 0.10 -2.20 19.08
CA PHE A 87 0.56 -1.75 17.77
C PHE A 87 0.00 -0.37 17.45
N ARG A 88 0.85 0.50 16.89
CA ARG A 88 0.43 1.77 16.31
C ARG A 88 -0.31 1.51 14.99
N PRO A 89 -1.11 2.49 14.50
CA PRO A 89 -1.83 2.34 13.24
C PRO A 89 -0.94 1.86 12.09
N LEU A 90 -1.46 0.97 11.25
CA LEU A 90 -0.80 0.37 10.08
C LEU A 90 0.33 -0.63 10.38
N GLN A 91 0.80 -0.75 11.62
CA GLN A 91 1.91 -1.66 11.93
C GLN A 91 1.52 -3.13 11.78
N LEU A 92 0.37 -3.52 12.35
CA LEU A 92 -0.10 -4.91 12.32
C LEU A 92 -0.45 -5.32 10.87
N GLU A 93 -1.12 -4.44 10.14
CA GLU A 93 -1.50 -4.64 8.75
C GLU A 93 -0.26 -4.84 7.87
N CYS A 94 0.75 -4.00 8.02
CA CYS A 94 2.02 -4.14 7.31
C CYS A 94 2.70 -5.48 7.61
N MET A 95 2.74 -5.88 8.89
CA MET A 95 3.32 -7.16 9.30
C MET A 95 2.54 -8.34 8.71
N ASN A 96 1.21 -8.31 8.73
CA ASN A 96 0.38 -9.38 8.18
C ASN A 96 0.54 -9.51 6.65
N VAL A 97 0.65 -8.39 5.94
CA VAL A 97 0.95 -8.37 4.49
C VAL A 97 2.31 -9.01 4.24
N THR A 98 3.34 -8.56 4.95
CA THR A 98 4.73 -9.04 4.80
C THR A 98 4.86 -10.53 5.12
N MET A 99 4.25 -10.98 6.22
CA MET A 99 4.24 -12.39 6.63
C MET A 99 3.46 -13.29 5.66
N SER A 100 2.56 -12.72 4.86
CA SER A 100 1.86 -13.44 3.78
C SER A 100 2.68 -13.54 2.48
N GLY A 101 3.92 -13.03 2.46
CA GLY A 101 4.77 -13.02 1.27
C GLY A 101 4.32 -12.03 0.20
N ILE A 102 3.59 -10.97 0.60
CA ILE A 102 3.10 -9.93 -0.31
C ILE A 102 3.94 -8.67 -0.13
N ASP A 103 4.33 -8.06 -1.25
CA ASP A 103 5.07 -6.80 -1.26
C ASP A 103 4.25 -5.65 -0.67
N CYS A 104 4.87 -4.87 0.22
CA CYS A 104 4.23 -3.78 0.93
C CYS A 104 5.02 -2.47 0.80
N ILE A 105 4.32 -1.37 0.55
CA ILE A 105 4.87 -0.01 0.68
C ILE A 105 4.19 0.65 1.88
N LEU A 106 4.97 0.92 2.92
CA LEU A 106 4.49 1.55 4.15
C LEU A 106 4.88 3.03 4.21
N ILE A 107 3.87 3.91 4.27
CA ILE A 107 4.05 5.35 4.41
C ILE A 107 3.67 5.75 5.84
N MET A 108 4.67 6.12 6.64
CA MET A 108 4.48 6.60 8.02
C MET A 108 5.44 7.74 8.34
N PRO A 109 5.04 8.70 9.20
CA PRO A 109 5.93 9.77 9.64
C PRO A 109 7.19 9.25 10.35
N THR A 110 8.23 10.07 10.43
CA THR A 110 9.40 9.79 11.27
C THR A 110 8.97 9.60 12.72
N GLY A 111 9.57 8.63 13.41
CA GLY A 111 9.14 8.25 14.75
C GLY A 111 7.85 7.42 14.79
N GLY A 112 7.18 7.17 13.65
CA GLY A 112 5.94 6.37 13.57
C GLY A 112 6.11 4.89 13.92
N GLY A 113 7.35 4.39 14.08
CA GLY A 113 7.61 2.99 14.43
C GLY A 113 7.73 2.06 13.22
N LYS A 114 8.22 2.57 12.08
CA LYS A 114 8.42 1.78 10.85
C LYS A 114 9.32 0.57 11.05
N SER A 115 10.39 0.70 11.83
CA SER A 115 11.38 -0.37 12.02
C SER A 115 10.78 -1.65 12.58
N LEU A 116 9.83 -1.52 13.51
CA LEU A 116 9.14 -2.67 14.12
C LEU A 116 8.46 -3.56 13.07
N THR A 117 7.95 -2.97 11.98
CA THR A 117 7.16 -3.69 10.97
C THR A 117 7.96 -4.70 10.15
N PHE A 118 9.30 -4.65 10.18
CA PHE A 118 10.16 -5.68 9.61
C PHE A 118 11.04 -6.37 10.65
N GLN A 119 11.36 -5.71 11.77
CA GLN A 119 12.15 -6.30 12.85
C GLN A 119 11.38 -7.42 13.56
N LEU A 120 10.10 -7.20 13.88
CA LEU A 120 9.31 -8.21 14.58
C LEU A 120 9.04 -9.44 13.67
N PRO A 121 8.63 -9.29 12.40
CA PRO A 121 8.55 -10.42 11.46
C PRO A 121 9.86 -11.21 11.29
N ALA A 122 11.03 -10.54 11.41
CA ALA A 122 12.32 -11.22 11.34
C ALA A 122 12.51 -12.26 12.46
N LEU A 123 11.95 -12.01 13.65
CA LEU A 123 12.03 -12.95 14.77
C LEU A 123 11.07 -14.14 14.57
N VAL A 124 9.90 -13.92 13.96
CA VAL A 124 8.91 -14.97 13.71
C VAL A 124 9.38 -15.91 12.59
N SER A 125 9.98 -15.35 11.54
CA SER A 125 10.44 -16.10 10.37
C SER A 125 11.73 -16.89 10.65
N SER A 126 11.92 -17.97 9.89
CA SER A 126 13.18 -18.71 9.84
C SER A 126 14.23 -17.95 9.03
N GLY A 127 15.49 -17.99 9.47
CA GLY A 127 16.58 -17.26 8.82
C GLY A 127 16.69 -15.82 9.32
N PHE A 128 17.12 -14.91 8.44
CA PHE A 128 17.38 -13.51 8.76
C PHE A 128 16.69 -12.56 7.78
N THR A 129 16.24 -11.40 8.23
CA THR A 129 15.77 -10.34 7.35
C THR A 129 16.93 -9.47 6.88
N LEU A 130 17.06 -9.30 5.55
CA LEU A 130 18.02 -8.36 4.96
C LEU A 130 17.41 -6.95 4.92
N VAL A 131 18.09 -5.97 5.51
CA VAL A 131 17.67 -4.58 5.55
C VAL A 131 18.68 -3.71 4.82
N ILE A 132 18.23 -3.02 3.76
CA ILE A 132 19.07 -2.13 2.97
C ILE A 132 18.83 -0.69 3.43
N SER A 133 19.89 0.01 3.86
CA SER A 133 19.78 1.40 4.31
C SER A 133 20.93 2.25 3.74
N PRO A 134 20.66 3.47 3.27
CA PRO A 134 21.68 4.34 2.69
C PRO A 134 22.62 4.96 3.75
N LEU A 135 22.18 5.09 5.00
CA LEU A 135 22.92 5.79 6.04
C LEU A 135 23.48 4.81 7.07
N VAL A 136 24.80 4.81 7.23
CA VAL A 136 25.50 3.94 8.20
C VAL A 136 25.10 4.28 9.64
N SER A 137 25.04 5.57 9.97
CA SER A 137 24.60 6.02 11.30
C SER A 137 23.22 5.50 11.68
N LEU A 138 22.27 5.54 10.74
CA LEU A 138 20.93 5.00 10.96
C LEU A 138 20.97 3.49 11.24
N MET A 139 21.82 2.73 10.53
CA MET A 139 21.95 1.30 10.78
C MET A 139 22.58 1.00 12.14
N GLU A 140 23.57 1.81 12.56
CA GLU A 140 24.22 1.70 13.87
C GLU A 140 23.22 1.94 15.00
N ASP A 141 22.39 2.99 14.90
CA ASP A 141 21.34 3.28 15.87
C ASP A 141 20.34 2.10 15.99
N GLN A 142 19.93 1.52 14.85
CA GLN A 142 19.04 0.37 14.86
C GLN A 142 19.71 -0.89 15.43
N LEU A 143 20.99 -1.09 15.14
CA LEU A 143 21.76 -2.23 15.66
C LEU A 143 21.89 -2.16 17.18
N MET A 144 22.21 -0.98 17.72
CA MET A 144 22.27 -0.76 19.18
C MET A 144 20.93 -1.06 19.84
N SER A 145 19.84 -0.56 19.27
CA SER A 145 18.49 -0.82 19.81
C SER A 145 18.12 -2.31 19.78
N LEU A 146 18.47 -3.05 18.72
CA LEU A 146 18.24 -4.50 18.66
C LEU A 146 19.07 -5.27 19.69
N GLN A 147 20.31 -4.83 19.95
CA GLN A 147 21.16 -5.43 20.97
C GLN A 147 20.60 -5.25 22.39
N GLU A 148 19.96 -4.11 22.68
CA GLU A 148 19.26 -3.89 23.96
C GLU A 148 18.12 -4.90 24.18
N TYR A 149 17.46 -5.34 23.11
CA TYR A 149 16.45 -6.40 23.14
C TYR A 149 17.03 -7.83 23.08
N ASN A 150 18.36 -7.98 23.16
CA ASN A 150 19.07 -9.25 22.95
C ASN A 150 18.75 -9.92 21.60
N ILE A 151 18.45 -9.12 20.57
CA ILE A 151 18.19 -9.60 19.22
C ILE A 151 19.51 -9.64 18.46
N ASP A 152 19.82 -10.81 17.92
CA ASP A 152 21.04 -11.01 17.16
C ASP A 152 20.94 -10.39 15.77
N ALA A 153 21.64 -9.27 15.61
CA ALA A 153 21.69 -8.51 14.38
C ALA A 153 23.14 -8.17 14.01
N CYS A 154 23.39 -7.96 12.72
CA CYS A 154 24.70 -7.60 12.19
C CYS A 154 24.57 -6.50 11.15
N LEU A 155 25.69 -5.80 10.92
CA LEU A 155 25.84 -4.78 9.90
C LEU A 155 27.07 -5.09 9.04
N LEU A 156 26.93 -4.91 7.72
CA LEU A 156 28.04 -4.90 6.76
C LEU A 156 28.10 -3.58 6.00
N ASN A 157 29.23 -2.88 6.12
CA ASN A 157 29.51 -1.63 5.42
C ASN A 157 30.94 -1.66 4.83
N ALA A 158 31.40 -0.53 4.28
CA ALA A 158 32.74 -0.40 3.70
C ALA A 158 33.87 -0.49 4.75
N ALA A 159 33.59 -0.06 5.99
CA ALA A 159 34.55 -0.04 7.10
C ALA A 159 34.67 -1.38 7.85
N SER A 160 33.80 -2.34 7.54
CA SER A 160 33.79 -3.66 8.18
C SER A 160 35.11 -4.42 7.96
N SER A 161 35.69 -4.95 9.03
CA SER A 161 36.92 -5.74 8.96
C SER A 161 36.72 -7.04 8.18
N LYS A 162 37.81 -7.59 7.63
CA LYS A 162 37.75 -8.86 6.88
C LYS A 162 37.21 -10.01 7.74
N ASP A 163 37.61 -10.05 9.02
CA ASP A 163 37.19 -11.10 9.95
C ASP A 163 35.70 -11.00 10.29
N HIS A 164 35.20 -9.79 10.53
CA HIS A 164 33.76 -9.54 10.73
C HIS A 164 32.96 -9.96 9.50
N VAL A 165 33.40 -9.56 8.30
CA VAL A 165 32.76 -9.95 7.04
C VAL A 165 32.73 -11.47 6.86
N ASN A 166 33.83 -12.15 7.16
CA ASN A 166 33.91 -13.61 7.07
C ASN A 166 33.00 -14.30 8.11
N ASN A 167 32.92 -13.77 9.33
CA ASN A 167 32.01 -14.25 10.36
C ASN A 167 30.55 -14.12 9.91
N VAL A 168 30.11 -12.92 9.50
CA VAL A 168 28.74 -12.69 9.03
C VAL A 168 28.40 -13.58 7.83
N HIS A 169 29.29 -13.70 6.84
CA HIS A 169 29.07 -14.61 5.70
C HIS A 169 28.93 -16.09 6.11
N SER A 170 29.57 -16.52 7.18
CA SER A 170 29.45 -17.89 7.71
C SER A 170 28.11 -18.06 8.43
N ARG A 171 27.68 -17.04 9.17
CA ARG A 171 26.37 -17.02 9.85
C ARG A 171 25.20 -17.03 8.87
N MET A 172 25.29 -16.29 7.76
CA MET A 172 24.26 -16.25 6.71
C MET A 172 23.90 -17.64 6.15
N ILE A 173 24.87 -18.54 6.03
CA ILE A 173 24.67 -19.89 5.46
C ILE A 173 24.45 -20.96 6.53
N THR A 174 24.57 -20.61 7.81
CA THR A 174 24.43 -21.54 8.92
C THR A 174 23.02 -21.40 9.48
N LYS A 175 22.20 -22.45 9.36
CA LYS A 175 20.77 -22.42 9.75
C LYS A 175 20.55 -22.08 11.22
N GLU A 176 21.45 -22.48 12.09
CA GLU A 176 21.38 -22.27 13.55
C GLU A 176 22.19 -21.06 14.04
N SER A 177 22.55 -20.14 13.14
CA SER A 177 23.42 -19.00 13.51
C SER A 177 22.79 -17.97 14.44
N GLY A 178 21.49 -18.07 14.71
CA GLY A 178 20.72 -17.12 15.51
C GLY A 178 20.51 -15.74 14.85
N LEU A 179 21.17 -15.47 13.72
CA LEU A 179 21.11 -14.17 13.04
C LEU A 179 19.67 -13.87 12.59
N LYS A 180 19.09 -12.78 13.07
CA LYS A 180 17.73 -12.35 12.74
C LYS A 180 17.68 -11.16 11.80
N VAL A 181 18.60 -10.20 11.91
CA VAL A 181 18.59 -9.00 11.07
C VAL A 181 19.98 -8.71 10.54
N LEU A 182 20.10 -8.47 9.23
CA LEU A 182 21.34 -8.08 8.58
C LEU A 182 21.17 -6.75 7.85
N TYR A 183 21.83 -5.71 8.37
CA TYR A 183 21.88 -4.39 7.75
C TYR A 183 23.01 -4.28 6.74
N VAL A 184 22.71 -3.73 5.56
CA VAL A 184 23.71 -3.52 4.49
C VAL A 184 23.50 -2.19 3.79
N THR A 185 24.60 -1.62 3.26
CA THR A 185 24.50 -0.46 2.36
C THR A 185 24.16 -0.89 0.92
N PRO A 186 23.52 -0.03 0.11
CA PRO A 186 23.24 -0.32 -1.30
C PRO A 186 24.50 -0.67 -2.11
N GLU A 187 25.64 -0.06 -1.80
CA GLU A 187 26.90 -0.33 -2.49
C GLU A 187 27.40 -1.76 -2.25
N LYS A 188 27.09 -2.37 -1.10
CA LYS A 188 27.45 -3.77 -0.84
C LYS A 188 26.70 -4.70 -1.77
N ILE A 189 25.41 -4.47 -1.98
CA ILE A 189 24.58 -5.23 -2.94
C ILE A 189 25.15 -5.05 -4.35
N ALA A 190 25.42 -3.81 -4.76
CA ALA A 190 25.84 -3.50 -6.13
C ALA A 190 27.26 -3.97 -6.46
N LYS A 191 28.22 -3.87 -5.53
CA LYS A 191 29.66 -4.05 -5.81
C LYS A 191 30.22 -5.40 -5.34
N SER A 192 29.56 -6.09 -4.42
CA SER A 192 30.12 -7.30 -3.82
C SER A 192 29.52 -8.59 -4.39
N LYS A 193 30.16 -9.16 -5.42
CA LYS A 193 29.80 -10.49 -5.96
C LYS A 193 29.81 -11.59 -4.89
N ARG A 194 30.78 -11.51 -3.96
CA ARG A 194 30.90 -12.48 -2.86
C ARG A 194 29.69 -12.44 -1.93
N PHE A 195 29.17 -11.25 -1.64
CA PHE A 195 27.99 -11.09 -0.79
C PHE A 195 26.74 -11.68 -1.48
N MET A 196 26.55 -11.37 -2.76
CA MET A 196 25.44 -11.92 -3.55
C MET A 196 25.45 -13.44 -3.63
N ALA A 197 26.61 -14.06 -3.85
CA ALA A 197 26.74 -15.53 -3.85
C ALA A 197 26.39 -16.16 -2.49
N LYS A 198 26.61 -15.45 -1.38
CA LYS A 198 26.21 -15.91 -0.04
C LYS A 198 24.72 -15.73 0.22
N LEU A 199 24.13 -14.64 -0.28
CA LEU A 199 22.68 -14.43 -0.22
C LEU A 199 21.92 -15.51 -1.00
N GLU A 200 22.34 -15.79 -2.24
CA GLU A 200 21.75 -16.85 -3.06
C GLU A 200 21.78 -18.20 -2.33
N LYS A 201 22.93 -18.55 -1.75
CA LYS A 201 23.10 -19.81 -1.00
C LYS A 201 22.34 -19.86 0.33
N ALA A 202 21.98 -18.71 0.91
CA ALA A 202 21.20 -18.67 2.16
C ALA A 202 19.71 -18.95 1.93
N TYR A 203 19.22 -18.69 0.71
CA TYR A 203 17.81 -18.80 0.32
C TYR A 203 17.56 -19.87 -0.75
N THR A 204 18.56 -20.70 -1.05
CA THR A 204 18.47 -21.93 -1.85
C THR A 204 18.52 -23.14 -0.92
#